data_AF-A0A8F7U6F4-F1
#
_entry.id   AF-A0A8F7U6F4-F1
#
_cell.length_a   1.000
_cell.length_b   1.000
_cell.length_c   1.000
_cell.angle_alpha   90.00
_cell.angle_beta   90.00
_cell.angle_gamma   90.00
#
_symmetry.space_group_name_H-M   'P 1'
#
loop_
_entity.id
_entity.type
_entity.pdbx_description
1 polymer ?
#
loop_
_entity_poly.entity_id
_entity_poly.type
_entity_poly.pdbx_seq_one_letter_code
_entity_poly.pdbx_strand_id
1 'polypeptide(L)'
;MSNFYSSDFPDFFCNPGNYHLKSKLHADYPINNAAFFGDIEKVRELIKLGVDIDARGDLGYTALHHAVYQGYVDIVRLLLESGSNIYLETELGKSVFDLAIMVERYDIHKILSDYSSPKLKVALSDLLVNYSKRYFYGDTIDLESITECGEYPIHIAVKRKKIDEVRCLINAGANLNVKTDDGFEFTPLHYSIGEKCFEIMRLLLKNNASYELKSGMGYSPLDLAVIMGDKKSIFYLYEFITSKKR
;
A
#
# COMPACT_ATOMS: atom_id res chain seq x y z
N MET A 1 -33.71 -11.07 -9.65
CA MET A 1 -32.51 -10.23 -9.46
C MET A 1 -32.99 -8.83 -9.12
N SER A 2 -33.14 -8.54 -7.82
CA SER A 2 -33.46 -7.20 -7.35
C SER A 2 -32.28 -6.29 -7.61
N ASN A 3 -32.51 -5.14 -8.26
CA ASN A 3 -31.50 -4.10 -8.42
C ASN A 3 -31.07 -3.63 -7.02
N PHE A 4 -29.92 -4.10 -6.54
CA PHE A 4 -29.28 -3.63 -5.31
C PHE A 4 -28.93 -2.14 -5.37
N TYR A 5 -28.95 -1.56 -6.57
CA TYR A 5 -28.75 -0.14 -6.84
C TYR A 5 -30.11 0.56 -7.05
N SER A 6 -30.91 0.64 -5.98
CA SER A 6 -32.14 1.48 -5.95
C SER A 6 -31.77 2.97 -5.95
N SER A 7 -32.62 3.80 -6.55
CA SER A 7 -32.53 5.27 -6.57
C SER A 7 -32.59 5.94 -5.19
N ASP A 8 -32.87 5.17 -4.13
CA ASP A 8 -32.95 5.66 -2.75
C ASP A 8 -31.60 5.63 -2.00
N PHE A 9 -30.54 5.10 -2.61
CA PHE A 9 -29.20 5.05 -2.04
C PHE A 9 -28.35 6.26 -2.47
N PRO A 10 -27.33 6.69 -1.70
CA PRO A 10 -26.45 7.76 -2.14
C PRO A 10 -25.85 7.37 -3.48
N ASP A 11 -26.30 8.05 -4.53
CA ASP A 11 -25.98 7.68 -5.89
C ASP A 11 -24.54 8.10 -6.18
N PHE A 12 -23.63 7.18 -5.84
CA PHE A 12 -22.21 7.28 -6.10
C PHE A 12 -21.91 7.49 -7.58
N PHE A 13 -22.85 7.16 -8.47
CA PHE A 13 -22.71 7.19 -9.92
C PHE A 13 -23.41 8.38 -10.57
N CYS A 14 -24.44 8.96 -9.96
CA CYS A 14 -25.01 10.23 -10.42
C CYS A 14 -24.10 11.43 -10.20
N ASN A 15 -23.09 11.32 -9.31
CA ASN A 15 -22.14 12.40 -9.10
C ASN A 15 -20.69 11.89 -9.22
N PRO A 16 -19.98 12.17 -10.34
CA PRO A 16 -18.65 11.64 -10.64
C PRO A 16 -17.52 12.09 -9.69
N GLY A 17 -17.82 12.70 -8.54
CA GLY A 17 -16.86 12.95 -7.46
C GLY A 17 -17.02 12.02 -6.25
N ASN A 18 -18.09 11.24 -6.16
CA ASN A 18 -18.46 10.54 -4.92
C ASN A 18 -17.84 9.16 -4.75
N TYR A 19 -17.21 8.59 -5.78
CA TYR A 19 -16.70 7.21 -5.75
C TYR A 19 -15.53 6.99 -4.76
N HIS A 20 -14.95 8.06 -4.23
CA HIS A 20 -13.93 8.04 -3.16
C HIS A 20 -14.53 8.12 -1.75
N LEU A 21 -15.84 8.16 -1.59
CA LEU A 21 -16.51 8.29 -0.30
C LEU A 21 -17.06 6.94 0.18
N LYS A 22 -17.05 6.72 1.50
CA LYS A 22 -17.70 5.57 2.13
C LYS A 22 -19.23 5.64 1.97
N SER A 23 -19.88 4.49 1.86
CA SER A 23 -21.34 4.38 1.81
C SER A 23 -21.99 4.65 3.14
N LYS A 24 -23.17 5.27 3.11
CA LYS A 24 -23.98 5.48 4.32
C LYS A 24 -24.54 4.18 4.89
N LEU A 25 -24.67 3.13 4.08
CA LEU A 25 -25.31 1.87 4.48
C LEU A 25 -24.33 0.89 5.14
N HIS A 26 -23.10 0.84 4.65
CA HIS A 26 -22.10 -0.16 5.05
C HIS A 26 -20.73 0.43 5.41
N ALA A 27 -20.60 1.77 5.50
CA ALA A 27 -19.32 2.46 5.72
C ALA A 27 -18.15 1.99 4.82
N ASP A 28 -18.46 1.31 3.71
CA ASP A 28 -17.51 0.78 2.75
C ASP A 28 -17.43 1.61 1.47
N TYR A 29 -16.27 1.58 0.84
CA TYR A 29 -16.02 2.24 -0.44
C TYR A 29 -16.77 1.52 -1.57
N PRO A 30 -17.19 2.23 -2.63
CA PRO A 30 -17.91 1.65 -3.76
C PRO A 30 -17.20 0.45 -4.39
N ILE A 31 -15.86 0.48 -4.47
CA ILE A 31 -15.09 -0.65 -5.01
C ILE A 31 -15.10 -1.88 -4.09
N ASN A 32 -15.15 -1.67 -2.77
CA ASN A 32 -15.28 -2.75 -1.79
C ASN A 32 -16.64 -3.43 -1.92
N ASN A 33 -17.72 -2.65 -2.00
CA ASN A 33 -19.07 -3.17 -2.22
C ASN A 33 -19.18 -3.91 -3.56
N ALA A 34 -18.69 -3.33 -4.65
CA ALA A 34 -18.70 -3.97 -5.96
C ALA A 34 -17.97 -5.33 -5.94
N ALA A 35 -16.80 -5.40 -5.29
CA ALA A 35 -16.06 -6.64 -5.12
C ALA A 35 -16.78 -7.63 -4.19
N PHE A 36 -17.44 -7.16 -3.13
CA PHE A 36 -18.21 -8.00 -2.20
C PHE A 36 -19.45 -8.64 -2.84
N PHE A 37 -20.15 -7.90 -3.72
CA PHE A 37 -21.33 -8.39 -4.44
C PHE A 37 -21.00 -9.13 -5.75
N GLY A 38 -19.72 -9.18 -6.15
CA GLY A 38 -19.31 -9.90 -7.36
C GLY A 38 -19.57 -9.13 -8.67
N ASP A 39 -19.73 -7.82 -8.60
CA ASP A 39 -20.04 -6.97 -9.76
C ASP A 39 -18.77 -6.56 -10.52
N ILE A 40 -18.26 -7.47 -11.35
CA ILE A 40 -17.00 -7.29 -12.09
C ILE A 40 -17.01 -6.07 -13.02
N GLU A 41 -18.13 -5.82 -13.71
CA GLU A 41 -18.23 -4.67 -14.60
C GLU A 41 -18.18 -3.36 -13.82
N LYS A 42 -18.74 -3.35 -12.61
CA LYS A 42 -18.64 -2.20 -11.73
C LYS A 42 -17.26 -1.98 -11.16
N VAL A 43 -16.57 -3.05 -10.77
CA VAL A 43 -15.15 -2.98 -10.38
C VAL A 43 -14.31 -2.38 -11.53
N ARG A 44 -14.54 -2.83 -12.77
CA ARG A 44 -13.84 -2.32 -13.96
C ARG A 44 -14.11 -0.83 -14.20
N GLU A 45 -15.36 -0.40 -14.09
CA GLU A 45 -15.73 1.01 -14.24
C GLU A 45 -15.04 1.89 -13.17
N LEU A 46 -15.09 1.46 -11.91
CA LEU A 46 -14.49 2.17 -10.78
C LEU A 46 -12.97 2.31 -10.94
N ILE A 47 -12.28 1.25 -11.37
CA ILE A 47 -10.84 1.30 -11.65
C ILE A 47 -10.53 2.35 -12.75
N LYS A 48 -11.33 2.43 -13.81
CA LYS A 48 -11.16 3.44 -14.88
C LYS A 48 -11.36 4.88 -14.37
N LEU A 49 -12.19 5.07 -13.36
CA LEU A 49 -12.41 6.37 -12.71
C LEU A 49 -11.26 6.76 -11.77
N GLY A 50 -10.26 5.90 -11.56
CA GLY A 50 -9.09 6.19 -10.73
C GLY A 50 -9.40 6.17 -9.23
N VAL A 51 -10.38 5.36 -8.80
CA VAL A 51 -10.64 5.11 -7.37
C VAL A 51 -9.39 4.55 -6.70
N ASP A 52 -9.26 4.76 -5.39
CA ASP A 52 -8.23 4.08 -4.62
C ASP A 52 -8.55 2.58 -4.52
N ILE A 53 -7.83 1.75 -5.28
CA ILE A 53 -8.08 0.30 -5.39
C ILE A 53 -7.88 -0.41 -4.05
N ASP A 54 -7.00 0.15 -3.21
CA ASP A 54 -6.65 -0.38 -1.90
C ASP A 54 -7.39 0.33 -0.76
N ALA A 55 -8.52 0.98 -1.06
CA ALA A 55 -9.33 1.67 -0.07
C ALA A 55 -9.77 0.71 1.05
N ARG A 56 -9.44 1.08 2.30
CA ARG A 56 -9.70 0.28 3.49
C ARG A 56 -11.07 0.61 4.04
N GLY A 57 -11.98 -0.32 3.82
CA GLY A 57 -13.34 -0.32 4.32
C GLY A 57 -13.42 -0.63 5.80
N ASP A 58 -14.55 -1.21 6.20
CA ASP A 58 -14.76 -1.64 7.57
C ASP A 58 -13.85 -2.82 7.93
N LEU A 59 -13.36 -2.84 9.17
CA LEU A 59 -12.37 -3.81 9.67
C LEU A 59 -11.08 -3.87 8.82
N GLY A 60 -10.79 -2.82 8.06
CA GLY A 60 -9.60 -2.74 7.22
C GLY A 60 -9.65 -3.58 5.93
N TYR A 61 -10.82 -4.11 5.54
CA TYR A 61 -10.97 -4.88 4.30
C TYR A 61 -10.79 -4.00 3.06
N THR A 62 -10.13 -4.55 2.03
CA THR A 62 -10.07 -3.93 0.69
C THR A 62 -10.94 -4.71 -0.29
N ALA A 63 -11.16 -4.16 -1.48
CA ALA A 63 -11.82 -4.86 -2.57
C ALA A 63 -11.21 -6.25 -2.83
N LEU A 64 -9.88 -6.38 -2.75
CA LEU A 64 -9.21 -7.66 -2.94
C LEU A 64 -9.51 -8.65 -1.82
N HIS A 65 -9.61 -8.21 -0.56
CA HIS A 65 -10.04 -9.07 0.55
C HIS A 65 -11.45 -9.62 0.33
N HIS A 66 -12.40 -8.77 -0.07
CA HIS A 66 -13.76 -9.22 -0.34
C HIS A 66 -13.82 -10.22 -1.51
N ALA A 67 -13.11 -9.95 -2.60
CA ALA A 67 -13.06 -10.84 -3.75
C ALA A 67 -12.46 -12.21 -3.38
N VAL A 68 -11.40 -12.23 -2.57
CA VAL A 68 -10.76 -13.46 -2.08
C VAL A 68 -11.70 -14.22 -1.15
N TYR A 69 -12.33 -13.54 -0.19
CA TYR A 69 -13.28 -14.13 0.76
C TYR A 69 -14.44 -14.82 0.05
N GLN A 70 -15.02 -14.14 -0.94
CA GLN A 70 -16.17 -14.66 -1.69
C GLN A 70 -15.78 -15.73 -2.71
N GLY A 71 -14.53 -15.74 -3.17
CA GLY A 71 -14.07 -16.67 -4.20
C GLY A 71 -14.21 -16.14 -5.63
N TYR A 72 -14.31 -14.83 -5.83
CA TYR A 72 -14.49 -14.24 -7.16
C TYR A 72 -13.17 -14.11 -7.91
N VAL A 73 -12.74 -15.23 -8.50
CA VAL A 73 -11.47 -15.36 -9.23
C VAL A 73 -11.27 -14.25 -10.27
N ASP A 74 -12.29 -13.93 -11.06
CA ASP A 74 -12.16 -12.92 -12.13
C ASP A 74 -11.95 -11.51 -11.57
N ILE A 75 -12.58 -11.19 -10.43
CA ILE A 75 -12.38 -9.91 -9.73
C ILE A 75 -11.00 -9.88 -9.07
N VAL A 76 -10.56 -10.99 -8.48
CA VAL A 76 -9.19 -11.12 -7.94
C VAL A 76 -8.18 -10.81 -9.04
N ARG A 77 -8.28 -11.46 -10.20
CA ARG A 77 -7.35 -11.22 -11.33
C ARG A 77 -7.38 -9.76 -11.78
N LEU A 78 -8.57 -9.18 -11.96
CA LEU A 78 -8.73 -7.80 -12.36
C LEU A 78 -8.06 -6.82 -11.38
N LEU A 79 -8.25 -7.02 -10.07
CA LEU A 79 -7.66 -6.17 -9.04
C LEU A 79 -6.14 -6.33 -8.97
N LEU A 80 -5.63 -7.56 -9.10
CA LEU A 80 -4.20 -7.83 -9.17
C LEU A 80 -3.57 -7.16 -10.39
N GLU A 81 -4.13 -7.36 -11.59
CA GLU A 81 -3.67 -6.71 -12.83
C GLU A 81 -3.69 -5.18 -12.74
N SER A 82 -4.58 -4.63 -11.93
CA SER A 82 -4.69 -3.18 -11.67
C SER A 82 -3.77 -2.67 -10.55
N GLY A 83 -2.92 -3.55 -9.99
CA GLY A 83 -1.87 -3.19 -9.03
C GLY A 83 -2.32 -3.11 -7.57
N SER A 84 -3.40 -3.82 -7.19
CA SER A 84 -3.84 -3.89 -5.79
C SER A 84 -2.77 -4.53 -4.90
N ASN A 85 -2.59 -3.99 -3.69
CA ASN A 85 -1.61 -4.50 -2.74
C ASN A 85 -2.11 -5.77 -2.03
N ILE A 86 -1.38 -6.88 -2.23
CA ILE A 86 -1.66 -8.20 -1.65
C ILE A 86 -1.17 -8.38 -0.20
N TYR A 87 -0.48 -7.40 0.37
CA TYR A 87 0.11 -7.45 1.71
C TYR A 87 -0.64 -6.62 2.75
N LEU A 88 -1.70 -5.92 2.34
CA LEU A 88 -2.53 -5.21 3.30
C LEU A 88 -3.21 -6.21 4.22
N GLU A 89 -3.16 -5.95 5.52
CA GLU A 89 -3.82 -6.77 6.53
C GLU A 89 -5.13 -6.13 6.98
N THR A 90 -6.15 -6.93 7.29
CA THR A 90 -7.34 -6.46 8.00
C THR A 90 -7.00 -6.05 9.44
N GLU A 91 -7.93 -5.46 10.17
CA GLU A 91 -7.77 -5.17 11.61
C GLU A 91 -7.53 -6.42 12.46
N LEU A 92 -7.83 -7.60 11.93
CA LEU A 92 -7.52 -8.90 12.56
C LEU A 92 -6.11 -9.41 12.22
N GLY A 93 -5.29 -8.61 11.53
CA GLY A 93 -3.94 -9.00 11.10
C GLY A 93 -3.96 -10.07 10.01
N LYS A 94 -4.93 -10.04 9.10
CA LYS A 94 -5.09 -11.05 8.04
C LYS A 94 -4.86 -10.43 6.67
N SER A 95 -3.83 -10.88 5.97
CA SER A 95 -3.62 -10.56 4.56
C SER A 95 -4.56 -11.35 3.65
N VAL A 96 -4.59 -11.04 2.36
CA VAL A 96 -5.34 -11.84 1.37
C VAL A 96 -4.79 -13.26 1.22
N PHE A 97 -3.50 -13.50 1.53
CA PHE A 97 -2.94 -14.85 1.59
C PHE A 97 -3.51 -15.64 2.77
N ASP A 98 -3.54 -15.03 3.95
CA ASP A 98 -4.11 -15.65 5.15
C ASP A 98 -5.59 -15.94 4.95
N LEU A 99 -6.31 -14.97 4.36
CA LEU A 99 -7.72 -15.10 4.07
C LEU A 99 -8.00 -16.28 3.13
N ALA A 100 -7.26 -16.38 2.01
CA ALA A 100 -7.42 -17.44 1.03
C ALA A 100 -7.22 -18.85 1.66
N ILE A 101 -6.28 -18.98 2.60
CA ILE A 101 -6.06 -20.23 3.34
C ILE A 101 -7.21 -20.49 4.31
N MET A 102 -7.60 -19.50 5.12
CA MET A 102 -8.66 -19.65 6.13
C MET A 102 -10.02 -20.00 5.53
N VAL A 103 -10.34 -19.47 4.34
CA VAL A 103 -11.60 -19.77 3.63
C VAL A 103 -11.46 -20.93 2.63
N GLU A 104 -10.33 -21.64 2.65
CA GLU A 104 -10.05 -22.81 1.80
C GLU A 104 -10.14 -22.54 0.29
N ARG A 105 -9.78 -21.32 -0.13
CA ARG A 105 -9.71 -20.89 -1.54
C ARG A 105 -8.32 -21.15 -2.11
N TYR A 106 -7.97 -22.43 -2.23
CA TYR A 106 -6.64 -22.86 -2.69
C TYR A 106 -6.30 -22.45 -4.12
N ASP A 107 -7.32 -22.35 -4.99
CA ASP A 107 -7.20 -21.85 -6.36
C ASP A 107 -6.77 -20.37 -6.38
N ILE A 108 -7.41 -19.54 -5.56
CA ILE A 108 -7.05 -18.13 -5.39
C ILE A 108 -5.69 -18.00 -4.70
N HIS A 109 -5.40 -18.81 -3.68
CA HIS A 109 -4.07 -18.83 -3.07
C HIS A 109 -2.97 -19.11 -4.09
N LYS A 110 -3.20 -20.06 -5.00
CA LYS A 110 -2.28 -20.33 -6.12
C LYS A 110 -2.16 -19.12 -7.05
N ILE A 111 -3.26 -18.47 -7.42
CA ILE A 111 -3.23 -17.24 -8.23
C ILE A 111 -2.43 -16.14 -7.55
N LEU A 112 -2.64 -15.89 -6.26
CA LEU A 112 -1.91 -14.90 -5.47
C LEU A 112 -0.41 -15.26 -5.43
N SER A 113 -0.08 -16.54 -5.27
CA SER A 113 1.31 -17.04 -5.29
C SER A 113 1.97 -16.88 -6.67
N ASP A 114 1.23 -17.18 -7.74
CA ASP A 114 1.64 -17.01 -9.14
C ASP A 114 1.67 -15.54 -9.57
N TYR A 115 0.98 -14.65 -8.85
CA TYR A 115 1.07 -13.21 -9.05
C TYR A 115 2.27 -12.63 -8.29
N SER A 116 2.52 -13.12 -7.08
CA SER A 116 3.72 -12.85 -6.26
C SER A 116 4.99 -13.56 -6.79
N SER A 117 4.96 -14.05 -8.03
CA SER A 117 5.83 -15.08 -8.62
C SER A 117 7.31 -14.69 -8.82
N PRO A 118 8.17 -15.65 -9.26
CA PRO A 118 9.62 -15.55 -9.29
C PRO A 118 10.20 -14.33 -9.99
N LYS A 119 9.47 -13.62 -10.84
CA LYS A 119 9.96 -12.37 -11.44
C LYS A 119 10.18 -11.29 -10.39
N LEU A 120 9.31 -11.20 -9.38
CA LEU A 120 9.53 -10.31 -8.23
C LEU A 120 10.65 -10.83 -7.34
N LYS A 121 10.74 -12.15 -7.11
CA LYS A 121 11.86 -12.76 -6.35
C LYS A 121 13.21 -12.62 -7.04
N VAL A 122 13.27 -12.74 -8.36
CA VAL A 122 14.46 -12.54 -9.19
C VAL A 122 14.79 -11.05 -9.24
N ALA A 123 13.81 -10.17 -9.45
CA ALA A 123 14.03 -8.72 -9.38
C ALA A 123 14.51 -8.29 -7.99
N LEU A 124 13.97 -8.87 -6.91
CA LEU A 124 14.41 -8.64 -5.55
C LEU A 124 15.81 -9.20 -5.32
N SER A 125 16.07 -10.44 -5.75
CA SER A 125 17.38 -11.08 -5.66
C SER A 125 18.44 -10.26 -6.40
N ASP A 126 18.18 -9.85 -7.63
CA ASP A 126 19.05 -9.00 -8.44
C ASP A 126 19.25 -7.64 -7.77
N LEU A 127 18.19 -7.06 -7.21
CA LEU A 127 18.25 -5.79 -6.48
C LEU A 127 19.15 -5.92 -5.23
N LEU A 128 18.95 -6.95 -4.41
CA LEU A 128 19.72 -7.21 -3.20
C LEU A 128 21.17 -7.57 -3.51
N VAL A 129 21.44 -8.33 -4.57
CA VAL A 129 22.81 -8.60 -5.05
C VAL A 129 23.48 -7.31 -5.52
N ASN A 130 22.76 -6.45 -6.23
CA ASN A 130 23.28 -5.15 -6.66
C ASN A 130 23.53 -4.21 -5.47
N TYR A 131 22.68 -4.26 -4.46
CA TYR A 131 22.83 -3.47 -3.23
C TYR A 131 24.02 -3.97 -2.43
N SER A 132 24.11 -5.29 -2.23
CA SER A 132 25.23 -5.98 -1.58
C SER A 132 26.56 -5.50 -2.13
N LYS A 133 26.73 -5.53 -3.46
CA LYS A 133 27.97 -5.09 -4.13
C LYS A 133 28.27 -3.60 -4.01
N ARG A 134 27.24 -2.75 -3.90
CA ARG A 134 27.40 -1.28 -3.95
C ARG A 134 27.44 -0.61 -2.58
N TYR A 135 26.74 -1.17 -1.60
CA TYR A 135 26.47 -0.54 -0.31
C TYR A 135 26.85 -1.43 0.90
N PHE A 136 27.04 -2.74 0.71
CA PHE A 136 27.31 -3.70 1.79
C PHE A 136 28.56 -4.57 1.50
N TYR A 137 29.50 -4.07 0.68
CA TYR A 137 30.81 -4.68 0.39
C TYR A 137 30.80 -6.17 -0.04
N GLY A 138 29.69 -6.67 -0.59
CA GLY A 138 29.58 -8.02 -1.12
C GLY A 138 28.97 -9.06 -0.17
N ASP A 139 28.50 -8.66 1.01
CA ASP A 139 27.82 -9.57 1.94
C ASP A 139 26.45 -10.03 1.41
N THR A 140 26.02 -11.23 1.78
CA THR A 140 24.64 -11.67 1.51
C THR A 140 23.70 -10.86 2.39
N ILE A 141 22.81 -10.09 1.77
CA ILE A 141 21.86 -9.21 2.46
C ILE A 141 20.41 -9.65 2.26
N ASP A 142 19.58 -9.28 3.21
CA ASP A 142 18.11 -9.38 3.19
C ASP A 142 17.45 -8.00 3.29
N LEU A 143 16.14 -7.95 3.54
CA LEU A 143 15.37 -6.71 3.65
C LEU A 143 15.69 -5.91 4.93
N GLU A 144 16.24 -6.56 5.95
CA GLU A 144 16.48 -5.98 7.29
C GLU A 144 17.97 -5.71 7.56
N SER A 145 18.83 -6.05 6.60
CA SER A 145 20.26 -5.76 6.64
C SER A 145 20.50 -4.25 6.66
N ILE A 146 21.48 -3.80 7.45
CA ILE A 146 21.84 -2.39 7.58
C ILE A 146 23.24 -2.12 7.03
N THR A 147 23.43 -0.99 6.37
CA THR A 147 24.76 -0.53 5.95
C THR A 147 25.56 -0.04 7.15
N GLU A 148 26.85 0.29 6.96
CA GLU A 148 27.66 0.98 7.98
C GLU A 148 27.09 2.34 8.40
N CYS A 149 26.28 2.97 7.53
CA CYS A 149 25.55 4.19 7.84
C CYS A 149 24.15 3.92 8.45
N GLY A 150 23.87 2.67 8.85
CA GLY A 150 22.58 2.29 9.43
C GLY A 150 21.41 2.32 8.44
N GLU A 151 21.64 2.34 7.12
CA GLU A 151 20.58 2.41 6.11
C GLU A 151 20.12 1.00 5.72
N TYR A 152 18.82 0.72 5.89
CA TYR A 152 18.15 -0.45 5.31
C TYR A 152 18.00 -0.34 3.78
N PRO A 153 17.82 -1.45 3.03
CA PRO A 153 17.54 -1.43 1.58
C PRO A 153 16.42 -0.45 1.18
N ILE A 154 15.36 -0.36 1.98
CA ILE A 154 14.26 0.56 1.69
C ILE A 154 14.70 2.03 1.77
N HIS A 155 15.60 2.41 2.69
CA HIS A 155 16.18 3.75 2.72
C HIS A 155 16.99 4.04 1.47
N ILE A 156 17.83 3.08 1.04
CA ILE A 156 18.65 3.21 -0.17
C ILE A 156 17.75 3.42 -1.41
N ALA A 157 16.67 2.65 -1.55
CA ALA A 157 15.73 2.79 -2.66
C ALA A 157 15.05 4.17 -2.69
N VAL A 158 14.62 4.66 -1.52
CA VAL A 158 14.00 5.99 -1.36
C VAL A 158 15.01 7.10 -1.67
N LYS A 159 16.22 7.03 -1.09
CA LYS A 159 17.33 7.97 -1.32
C LYS A 159 17.67 8.11 -2.79
N ARG A 160 17.66 6.99 -3.52
CA ARG A 160 17.91 6.94 -4.96
C ARG A 160 16.71 7.35 -5.83
N LYS A 161 15.56 7.62 -5.21
CA LYS A 161 14.30 8.02 -5.88
C LYS A 161 13.82 6.98 -6.90
N LYS A 162 14.11 5.70 -6.66
CA LYS A 162 13.76 4.61 -7.57
C LYS A 162 12.45 3.97 -7.13
N ILE A 163 11.34 4.51 -7.64
CA ILE A 163 9.99 4.06 -7.25
C ILE A 163 9.78 2.56 -7.50
N ASP A 164 10.36 2.00 -8.56
CA ASP A 164 10.24 0.58 -8.87
C ASP A 164 11.01 -0.29 -7.87
N GLU A 165 12.18 0.16 -7.41
CA GLU A 165 12.93 -0.50 -6.33
C GLU A 165 12.15 -0.43 -5.01
N VAL A 166 11.55 0.74 -4.70
CA VAL A 166 10.68 0.91 -3.52
C VAL A 166 9.45 -0.01 -3.60
N ARG A 167 8.78 -0.08 -4.75
CA ARG A 167 7.65 -0.99 -4.97
C ARG A 167 8.08 -2.45 -4.83
N CYS A 168 9.23 -2.82 -5.38
CA CYS A 168 9.78 -4.16 -5.25
C CYS A 168 9.98 -4.54 -3.78
N LEU A 169 10.56 -3.65 -2.98
CA LEU A 169 10.81 -3.86 -1.56
C LEU A 169 9.52 -3.88 -0.72
N ILE A 170 8.58 -2.95 -0.97
CA ILE A 170 7.24 -2.98 -0.34
C ILE A 170 6.53 -4.29 -0.66
N ASN A 171 6.54 -4.68 -1.93
CA ASN A 171 5.95 -5.93 -2.39
C ASN A 171 6.73 -7.17 -1.93
N ALA A 172 7.91 -7.01 -1.34
CA ALA A 172 8.64 -8.11 -0.72
C ALA A 172 8.37 -8.18 0.80
N GLY A 173 7.56 -7.28 1.35
CA GLY A 173 7.27 -7.20 2.77
C GLY A 173 8.32 -6.42 3.58
N ALA A 174 9.06 -5.49 2.95
CA ALA A 174 10.00 -4.66 3.68
C ALA A 174 9.29 -3.83 4.77
N ASN A 175 9.85 -3.82 5.97
CA ASN A 175 9.34 -3.00 7.07
C ASN A 175 9.54 -1.50 6.75
N LEU A 176 8.43 -0.74 6.67
CA LEU A 176 8.45 0.68 6.31
C LEU A 176 8.68 1.63 7.50
N ASN A 177 8.81 1.06 8.69
CA ASN A 177 8.92 1.79 9.96
C ASN A 177 10.30 1.63 10.61
N VAL A 178 11.25 1.02 9.91
CA VAL A 178 12.66 0.97 10.32
C VAL A 178 13.24 2.37 10.44
N LYS A 179 14.21 2.53 11.33
CA LYS A 179 14.93 3.79 11.57
C LYS A 179 16.39 3.60 11.22
N THR A 180 17.02 4.62 10.65
CA THR A 180 18.47 4.58 10.41
C THR A 180 19.26 4.53 11.71
N ASP A 181 20.40 3.83 11.68
CA ASP A 181 21.38 3.80 12.79
C ASP A 181 22.54 4.79 12.55
N ASP A 182 22.21 6.02 12.17
CA ASP A 182 23.15 7.12 11.92
C ASP A 182 22.99 8.28 12.93
N GLY A 183 22.25 8.05 14.01
CA GLY A 183 21.88 9.04 15.02
C GLY A 183 20.76 10.00 14.59
N PHE A 184 20.39 10.06 13.31
CA PHE A 184 19.21 10.80 12.86
C PHE A 184 17.93 9.98 13.03
N GLU A 185 18.03 8.64 13.06
CA GLU A 185 16.91 7.70 13.19
C GLU A 185 15.75 7.99 12.23
N PHE A 186 16.08 8.32 10.99
CA PHE A 186 15.09 8.62 9.97
C PHE A 186 14.42 7.34 9.49
N THR A 187 13.11 7.44 9.26
CA THR A 187 12.33 6.38 8.62
C THR A 187 12.36 6.56 7.09
N PRO A 188 11.94 5.56 6.30
CA PRO A 188 11.77 5.71 4.86
C PRO A 188 10.87 6.90 4.49
N LEU A 189 9.86 7.18 5.33
CA LEU A 189 8.96 8.33 5.14
C LEU A 189 9.69 9.66 5.34
N HIS A 190 10.55 9.79 6.37
CA HIS A 190 11.41 10.97 6.53
C HIS A 190 12.33 11.18 5.33
N TYR A 191 12.98 10.11 4.86
CA TYR A 191 13.84 10.15 3.66
C TYR A 191 13.08 10.65 2.44
N SER A 192 11.85 10.17 2.21
CA SER A 192 11.05 10.58 1.05
C SER A 192 10.77 12.09 1.02
N ILE A 193 10.64 12.71 2.20
CA ILE A 193 10.42 14.15 2.37
C ILE A 193 11.75 14.90 2.21
N GLY A 194 12.81 14.43 2.87
CA GLY A 194 14.19 14.94 2.72
C GLY A 194 14.64 15.02 1.27
N GLU A 195 14.30 13.98 0.51
CA GLU A 195 14.62 13.83 -0.90
C GLU A 195 13.62 14.53 -1.85
N LYS A 196 12.58 15.17 -1.30
CA LYS A 196 11.50 15.84 -2.04
C LYS A 196 10.80 14.93 -3.04
N CYS A 197 10.65 13.65 -2.71
CA CYS A 197 10.03 12.64 -3.56
C CYS A 197 8.59 12.35 -3.13
N PHE A 198 7.68 13.24 -3.54
CA PHE A 198 6.26 13.17 -3.20
C PHE A 198 5.59 11.84 -3.60
N GLU A 199 5.96 11.27 -4.75
CA GLU A 199 5.36 10.02 -5.22
C GLU A 199 5.74 8.83 -4.33
N ILE A 200 6.98 8.78 -3.84
CA ILE A 200 7.44 7.77 -2.89
C ILE A 200 6.81 8.01 -1.52
N MET A 201 6.72 9.25 -1.06
CA MET A 201 6.01 9.60 0.19
C MET A 201 4.56 9.08 0.16
N ARG A 202 3.82 9.34 -0.92
CA ARG A 202 2.45 8.85 -1.11
C ARG A 202 2.39 7.33 -1.12
N LEU A 203 3.33 6.69 -1.82
CA LEU A 203 3.40 5.23 -1.89
C LEU A 203 3.62 4.62 -0.50
N LEU A 204 4.55 5.15 0.29
CA LEU A 204 4.83 4.66 1.65
C LEU A 204 3.59 4.81 2.56
N LEU A 205 2.94 5.98 2.54
CA LEU A 205 1.73 6.23 3.35
C LEU A 205 0.56 5.30 2.97
N LYS A 206 0.35 5.08 1.67
CA LYS A 206 -0.65 4.11 1.19
C LYS A 206 -0.39 2.68 1.65
N ASN A 207 0.88 2.34 1.90
CA ASN A 207 1.31 1.02 2.36
C ASN A 207 1.53 0.99 3.88
N ASN A 208 0.80 1.81 4.64
CA ASN A 208 0.80 1.84 6.11
C ASN A 208 2.15 2.20 6.76
N ALA A 209 3.01 2.98 6.09
CA ALA A 209 4.14 3.62 6.78
C ALA A 209 3.62 4.59 7.86
N SER A 210 4.18 4.49 9.06
CA SER A 210 3.78 5.32 10.19
C SER A 210 4.22 6.76 9.98
N TYR A 211 3.26 7.67 10.05
CA TYR A 211 3.48 9.12 10.01
C TYR A 211 3.72 9.73 11.39
N GLU A 212 3.69 8.93 12.47
CA GLU A 212 3.84 9.41 13.85
C GLU A 212 5.24 9.20 14.42
N LEU A 213 6.01 8.28 13.82
CA LEU A 213 7.36 7.98 14.29
C LEU A 213 8.23 9.23 14.19
N LYS A 214 8.94 9.53 15.27
CA LYS A 214 9.87 10.65 15.33
C LYS A 214 11.29 10.18 15.08
N SER A 215 12.03 10.97 14.32
CA SER A 215 13.49 10.92 14.22
C SER A 215 14.19 11.07 15.58
N GLY A 216 15.50 10.83 15.62
CA GLY A 216 16.34 11.00 16.81
C GLY A 216 16.38 12.45 17.30
N MET A 217 16.10 13.40 16.41
CA MET A 217 15.95 14.83 16.72
C MET A 217 14.54 15.20 17.20
N GLY A 218 13.61 14.23 17.30
CA GLY A 218 12.24 14.46 17.76
C GLY A 218 11.27 14.97 16.70
N TYR A 219 11.69 15.10 15.44
CA TYR A 219 10.81 15.52 14.33
C TYR A 219 10.02 14.34 13.79
N SER A 220 8.71 14.51 13.63
CA SER A 220 7.86 13.64 12.81
C SER A 220 8.06 13.95 11.30
N PRO A 221 7.55 13.09 10.40
CA PRO A 221 7.53 13.38 8.96
C PRO A 221 6.84 14.71 8.63
N LEU A 222 5.76 15.06 9.32
CA LEU A 222 5.09 16.34 9.13
C LEU A 222 5.96 17.52 9.59
N ASP A 223 6.62 17.40 10.74
CA ASP A 223 7.55 18.43 11.23
C ASP A 223 8.68 18.66 10.23
N LEU A 224 9.24 17.58 9.68
CA LEU A 224 10.27 17.65 8.65
C LEU A 224 9.76 18.34 7.38
N ALA A 225 8.56 18.02 6.91
CA ALA A 225 7.95 18.68 5.75
C ALA A 225 7.76 20.19 5.97
N VAL A 226 7.36 20.59 7.18
CA VAL A 226 7.23 22.00 7.59
C VAL A 226 8.58 22.71 7.60
N ILE A 227 9.60 22.11 8.23
CA ILE A 227 10.96 22.66 8.29
C ILE A 227 11.54 22.86 6.88
N MET A 228 11.29 21.90 5.98
CA MET A 228 11.75 21.96 4.60
C MET A 228 10.93 22.90 3.71
N GLY A 229 9.80 23.40 4.20
CA GLY A 229 8.88 24.24 3.43
C GLY A 229 8.21 23.52 2.25
N ASP A 230 8.12 22.19 2.28
CA ASP A 230 7.47 21.40 1.22
C ASP A 230 5.95 21.45 1.37
N LYS A 231 5.36 22.53 0.83
CA LYS A 231 3.91 22.76 0.85
C LYS A 231 3.11 21.55 0.36
N LYS A 232 3.58 20.86 -0.69
CA LYS A 232 2.85 19.74 -1.29
C LYS A 232 2.77 18.58 -0.29
N SER A 233 3.89 18.23 0.34
CA SER A 233 3.94 17.18 1.35
C SER A 233 3.20 17.57 2.63
N ILE A 234 3.28 18.83 3.07
CA ILE A 234 2.53 19.35 4.23
C ILE A 234 1.03 19.17 4.05
N PHE A 235 0.47 19.66 2.93
CA PHE A 235 -0.96 19.54 2.67
C PHE A 235 -1.41 18.08 2.60
N TYR A 236 -0.64 17.24 1.90
CA TYR A 236 -0.99 15.83 1.76
C TYR A 236 -0.95 15.08 3.10
N LEU A 237 0.11 15.27 3.89
CA LEU A 237 0.22 14.65 5.22
C LEU A 237 -0.89 15.13 6.16
N TYR A 238 -1.21 16.41 6.15
CA TYR A 238 -2.29 16.96 6.98
C TYR A 238 -3.65 16.34 6.63
N GLU A 239 -4.00 16.29 5.35
CA GLU A 239 -5.23 15.64 4.87
C GLU A 239 -5.24 14.14 5.20
N PHE A 240 -4.11 13.45 4.99
CA PHE A 240 -3.99 12.02 5.29
C PHE A 240 -4.22 11.74 6.78
N ILE A 241 -3.55 12.48 7.67
CA ILE A 241 -3.67 12.34 9.13
C ILE A 241 -5.08 12.64 9.61
N THR A 242 -5.69 13.71 9.13
CA THR A 242 -7.06 14.09 9.53
C THR A 242 -8.11 13.10 9.04
N SER A 243 -7.90 12.47 7.88
CA SER A 243 -8.79 11.42 7.38
C SER A 243 -8.76 10.14 8.21
N LYS A 244 -7.64 9.83 8.89
CA LYS A 244 -7.46 8.62 9.72
C LYS A 244 -7.94 8.76 11.16
N LYS A 245 -8.22 9.99 11.62
CA LYS A 245 -8.75 10.29 12.97
C LYS A 245 -10.28 10.37 13.02
N ARG A 246 -10.96 10.19 11.89
CA ARG A 246 -12.42 10.17 11.76
C ARG A 246 -12.91 8.73 11.62
#